data_AF-A0A944Y9T3-F1
#
_entry.id   AF-A0A944Y9T3-F1
#
_cell.length_a   1.000
_cell.length_b   1.000
_cell.length_c   1.000
_cell.angle_alpha   90.00
_cell.angle_beta   90.00
_cell.angle_gamma   90.00
#
_symmetry.space_group_name_H-M   'P 1'
#
loop_
_entity.id
_entity.type
_entity.pdbx_description
1 polymer ?
#
loop_
_entity_poly.entity_id
_entity_poly.type
_entity_poly.pdbx_seq_one_letter_code
_entity_poly.pdbx_strand_id
1 'polypeptide(L)'
;MKQVVILVKSDEAQDQKLATHIETSLIKSGHSVFVDRESQTSMAWASNLTHQIKSADAIVPLLSDAACQSEIISFQIEVAHDAAQKQNGQPAMIPCRVGFTGDLAEPIAGILAPITHLLWETEEDNVDVITDLNERLERVESRSKPTKLELKPGLRLVARSAPTPKPIRVTIPVQKKPKGPLPLEPVGGAVPLHSDFYMSRGVDKEFREALTRYDSIVLLKGARQIGKTSLLARGLQMARKRGAKVALTDFQKFNAANLSDVSSFYISLAESLAEQLELSILPSDTWDERRGPNVNFERFVRKEVMKNMRTQLVWGLDEVDRLFSCSFGSEVFGLFRSWHNERALDPSGPWAGLTLSIAYATEAHLFISDMNQSPFNVGTRLSLEDFAIDQIKELDNRYGNPLKSDEEVQQFQNLLGGHPYLVRRGLHEMASKKIDFTTLETEADKDDGIFGDHLRRILVLLAKDPDLTEILKGVTEGKPCPTPESFYRLRSAGIIHGDSQTECSTRCALYARFLKRHLAD
;
A
#
# COMPACT_ATOMS: atom_id res chain seq x y z
N MET A 1 -11.31 -14.55 28.69
CA MET A 1 -9.90 -14.23 28.43
C MET A 1 -9.76 -13.95 26.93
N LYS A 2 -9.26 -12.78 26.54
CA LYS A 2 -9.01 -12.41 25.14
C LYS A 2 -7.52 -12.16 24.94
N GLN A 3 -7.01 -12.46 23.75
CA GLN A 3 -5.66 -12.12 23.31
C GLN A 3 -5.69 -10.73 22.67
N VAL A 4 -4.99 -9.78 23.27
CA VAL A 4 -4.92 -8.39 22.81
C VAL A 4 -3.49 -8.07 22.42
N VAL A 5 -3.30 -7.50 21.24
CA VAL A 5 -2.00 -7.00 20.78
C VAL A 5 -2.05 -5.48 20.75
N ILE A 6 -1.08 -4.83 21.37
CA ILE A 6 -0.91 -3.37 21.34
C ILE A 6 0.20 -3.05 20.35
N LEU A 7 -0.13 -2.28 19.31
CA LEU A 7 0.87 -1.77 18.36
C LEU A 7 1.33 -0.40 18.86
N VAL A 8 2.63 -0.27 19.12
CA VAL A 8 3.22 0.88 19.78
C VAL A 8 4.51 1.28 19.07
N LYS A 9 4.73 2.59 18.89
CA LYS A 9 6.00 3.11 18.41
C LYS A 9 7.01 3.10 19.58
N SER A 10 8.07 2.31 19.47
CA SER A 10 8.96 1.96 20.59
C SER A 10 9.81 3.12 21.13
N ASP A 11 10.13 4.07 20.27
CA ASP A 11 10.90 5.30 20.50
C ASP A 11 10.04 6.50 20.92
N GLU A 12 8.71 6.36 20.93
CA GLU A 12 7.80 7.43 21.36
C GLU A 12 7.37 7.28 22.82
N ALA A 13 7.76 8.25 23.64
CA ALA A 13 7.55 8.19 25.08
C ALA A 13 6.06 8.23 25.47
N GLN A 14 5.23 8.99 24.74
CA GLN A 14 3.78 9.05 24.99
C GLN A 14 3.11 7.72 24.70
N ASP A 15 3.43 7.12 23.55
CA ASP A 15 2.92 5.81 23.13
C ASP A 15 3.31 4.72 24.13
N GLN A 16 4.57 4.70 24.59
CA GLN A 16 5.03 3.75 25.60
C GLN A 16 4.33 3.90 26.95
N LYS A 17 4.09 5.14 27.40
CA LYS A 17 3.37 5.42 28.64
C LYS A 17 1.95 4.87 28.58
N LEU A 18 1.21 5.21 27.53
CA LEU A 18 -0.16 4.74 27.34
C LEU A 18 -0.21 3.21 27.17
N ALA A 19 0.67 2.63 26.36
CA ALA A 19 0.75 1.18 26.17
C ALA A 19 0.95 0.44 27.50
N THR A 20 1.83 0.95 28.37
CA THR A 20 2.09 0.37 29.69
C THR A 20 0.87 0.44 30.60
N HIS A 21 0.12 1.54 30.53
CA HIS A 21 -1.10 1.72 31.32
C HIS A 21 -2.21 0.76 30.85
N ILE A 22 -2.42 0.68 29.53
CA ILE A 22 -3.38 -0.25 28.90
C ILE A 22 -3.00 -1.70 29.23
N GLU A 23 -1.74 -2.10 29.03
CA GLU A 23 -1.25 -3.45 29.31
C GLU A 23 -1.52 -3.83 30.77
N THR A 24 -1.11 -2.99 31.72
CA THR A 24 -1.30 -3.24 33.15
C THR A 24 -2.78 -3.42 33.50
N SER A 25 -3.66 -2.60 32.91
CA SER A 25 -5.09 -2.69 33.15
C SER A 25 -5.71 -3.95 32.55
N LEU A 26 -5.38 -4.29 31.30
CA LEU A 26 -5.92 -5.46 30.61
C LEU A 26 -5.45 -6.78 31.25
N ILE A 27 -4.21 -6.85 31.73
CA ILE A 27 -3.71 -8.01 32.49
C ILE A 27 -4.49 -8.16 33.80
N LYS A 28 -4.75 -7.06 34.53
CA LYS A 28 -5.59 -7.08 35.75
C LYS A 28 -7.02 -7.56 35.47
N SER A 29 -7.57 -7.23 34.29
CA SER A 29 -8.88 -7.72 33.83
C SER A 29 -8.86 -9.17 33.31
N GLY A 30 -7.71 -9.86 33.36
CA GLY A 30 -7.60 -11.27 32.97
C GLY A 30 -7.46 -11.53 31.46
N HIS A 31 -6.98 -10.55 30.71
CA HIS A 31 -6.62 -10.71 29.29
C HIS A 31 -5.15 -11.07 29.12
N SER A 32 -4.82 -11.74 28.00
CA SER A 32 -3.44 -11.96 27.57
C SER A 32 -3.04 -10.80 26.66
N VAL A 33 -1.99 -10.08 27.02
CA VAL A 33 -1.54 -8.90 26.27
C VAL A 33 -0.15 -9.15 25.70
N PHE A 34 0.02 -8.83 24.42
CA PHE A 34 1.32 -8.74 23.77
C PHE A 34 1.54 -7.28 23.34
N VAL A 35 2.69 -6.72 23.71
CA VAL A 35 3.09 -5.37 23.30
C VAL A 35 4.41 -5.49 22.55
N ASP A 36 4.45 -4.99 21.32
CA ASP A 36 5.67 -5.00 20.51
C ASP A 36 6.65 -3.92 21.02
N ARG A 37 7.40 -4.27 22.07
CA ARG A 37 8.43 -3.40 22.70
C ARG A 37 9.85 -3.74 22.27
N GLU A 38 10.05 -4.77 21.45
CA GLU A 38 11.39 -5.31 21.23
C GLU A 38 12.28 -4.33 20.46
N SER A 39 13.38 -3.95 21.11
CA SER A 39 14.47 -3.15 20.52
C SER A 39 15.45 -4.00 19.72
N GLN A 40 15.41 -5.34 19.86
CA GLN A 40 16.27 -6.27 19.12
C GLN A 40 15.46 -6.92 18.01
N THR A 41 15.76 -6.53 16.78
CA THR A 41 15.13 -7.11 15.61
C THR A 41 15.76 -8.47 15.33
N SER A 42 14.96 -9.52 15.13
CA SER A 42 15.45 -10.84 14.73
C SER A 42 14.44 -11.57 13.84
N MET A 43 14.85 -12.64 13.17
CA MET A 43 13.94 -13.50 12.42
C MET A 43 12.91 -14.20 13.32
N ALA A 44 13.28 -14.51 14.57
CA ALA A 44 12.39 -15.08 15.56
C ALA A 44 11.31 -14.08 15.99
N TRP A 45 11.69 -12.84 16.28
CA TRP A 45 10.77 -11.72 16.53
C TRP A 45 9.81 -11.53 15.35
N ALA A 46 10.35 -11.45 14.13
CA ALA A 46 9.57 -11.21 12.93
C ALA A 46 8.49 -12.29 12.69
N SER A 47 8.85 -13.55 12.93
CA SER A 47 7.93 -14.69 12.86
C SER A 47 6.86 -14.63 13.95
N ASN A 48 7.27 -14.35 15.20
CA ASN A 48 6.37 -14.24 16.34
C ASN A 48 5.37 -13.09 16.18
N LEU A 49 5.81 -11.91 15.76
CA LEU A 49 4.96 -10.72 15.59
C LEU A 49 3.76 -10.99 14.67
N THR A 50 4.01 -11.56 13.48
CA THR A 50 2.93 -11.88 12.54
C THR A 50 1.98 -12.92 13.12
N HIS A 51 2.51 -13.90 13.85
CA HIS A 51 1.68 -14.90 14.51
C HIS A 51 0.78 -14.27 15.58
N GLN A 52 1.32 -13.43 16.47
CA GLN A 52 0.57 -12.73 17.51
C GLN A 52 -0.57 -11.89 16.93
N ILE A 53 -0.28 -11.10 15.89
CA ILE A 53 -1.30 -10.26 15.23
C ILE A 53 -2.42 -11.12 14.64
N LYS A 54 -2.09 -12.21 13.96
CA LYS A 54 -3.09 -13.10 13.34
C LYS A 54 -3.86 -13.94 14.36
N SER A 55 -3.30 -14.21 15.53
CA SER A 55 -3.93 -15.02 16.57
C SER A 55 -4.78 -14.19 17.54
N ALA A 56 -4.57 -12.87 17.59
CA ALA A 56 -5.26 -11.97 18.49
C ALA A 56 -6.79 -11.96 18.29
N ASP A 57 -7.51 -11.70 19.37
CA ASP A 57 -8.93 -11.35 19.33
C ASP A 57 -9.12 -9.86 19.01
N ALA A 58 -8.20 -9.01 19.49
CA ALA A 58 -8.22 -7.56 19.24
C ALA A 58 -6.81 -6.96 19.07
N ILE A 59 -6.73 -5.94 18.21
CA ILE A 59 -5.54 -5.09 18.03
C ILE A 59 -5.87 -3.67 18.50
N VAL A 60 -4.98 -3.09 19.29
CA VAL A 60 -5.04 -1.70 19.75
C VAL A 60 -3.85 -0.94 19.15
N PRO A 61 -4.00 -0.32 17.96
CA PRO A 61 -2.97 0.55 17.43
C PRO A 61 -2.97 1.90 18.15
N LEU A 62 -1.83 2.28 18.70
CA LEU A 62 -1.59 3.61 19.26
C LEU A 62 -1.04 4.51 18.15
N LEU A 63 -1.77 5.60 17.87
CA LEU A 63 -1.60 6.45 16.70
C LEU A 63 -1.20 7.88 17.13
N SER A 64 0.05 8.04 17.54
CA SER A 64 0.73 9.34 17.55
C SER A 64 1.11 9.79 16.13
N ASP A 65 1.53 11.06 15.98
CA ASP A 65 2.02 11.56 14.69
C ASP A 65 3.18 10.69 14.15
N ALA A 66 4.13 10.33 15.01
CA ALA A 66 5.25 9.46 14.64
C ALA A 66 4.81 8.03 14.31
N ALA A 67 3.86 7.45 15.04
CA ALA A 67 3.31 6.13 14.72
C ALA A 67 2.57 6.12 13.38
N CYS A 68 1.83 7.19 13.05
CA CYS A 68 1.15 7.33 11.76
C CYS A 68 2.12 7.43 10.57
N GLN A 69 3.38 7.78 10.81
CA GLN A 69 4.44 7.85 9.80
C GLN A 69 5.34 6.60 9.78
N SER A 70 5.07 5.61 10.62
CA SER A 70 5.88 4.41 10.77
C SER A 70 5.52 3.31 9.77
N GLU A 71 6.51 2.86 9.00
CA GLU A 71 6.32 1.74 8.04
C GLU A 71 5.94 0.43 8.73
N ILE A 72 6.51 0.15 9.91
CA ILE A 72 6.24 -1.10 10.62
C ILE A 72 4.83 -1.09 11.21
N ILE A 73 4.37 0.03 11.78
CA ILE A 73 3.00 0.18 12.30
C ILE A 73 1.99 0.07 11.15
N SER A 74 2.21 0.77 10.04
CA SER A 74 1.36 0.65 8.84
C SER A 74 1.25 -0.81 8.39
N PHE A 75 2.38 -1.49 8.27
CA PHE A 75 2.41 -2.89 7.87
C PHE A 75 1.71 -3.82 8.88
N GLN A 76 1.87 -3.60 10.18
CA GLN A 76 1.18 -4.38 11.21
C GLN A 76 -0.34 -4.19 11.13
N ILE A 77 -0.81 -2.97 10.89
CA ILE A 77 -2.23 -2.65 10.66
C ILE A 77 -2.74 -3.33 9.39
N GLU A 78 -1.98 -3.32 8.30
CA GLU A 78 -2.31 -4.06 7.08
C GLU A 78 -2.42 -5.57 7.33
N VAL A 79 -1.46 -6.15 8.07
CA VAL A 79 -1.48 -7.58 8.43
C VAL A 79 -2.69 -7.91 9.30
N ALA A 80 -3.02 -7.07 10.26
CA ALA A 80 -4.21 -7.21 11.10
C ALA A 80 -5.49 -7.13 10.28
N HIS A 81 -5.57 -6.15 9.37
CA HIS A 81 -6.70 -5.98 8.46
C HIS A 81 -6.86 -7.20 7.54
N ASP A 82 -5.79 -7.65 6.90
CA ASP A 82 -5.79 -8.83 6.04
C ASP A 82 -6.22 -10.10 6.81
N ALA A 83 -5.81 -10.23 8.07
CA ALA A 83 -6.25 -11.31 8.95
C ALA A 83 -7.75 -11.20 9.25
N ALA A 84 -8.23 -10.01 9.63
CA ALA A 84 -9.64 -9.73 9.87
C ALA A 84 -10.51 -10.06 8.67
N GLN A 85 -10.08 -9.70 7.46
CA GLN A 85 -10.83 -10.03 6.25
C GLN A 85 -10.93 -11.54 6.01
N LYS A 86 -9.88 -12.30 6.36
CA LYS A 86 -9.86 -13.77 6.18
C LYS A 86 -10.53 -14.53 7.32
N GLN A 87 -10.72 -13.90 8.47
CA GLN A 87 -11.18 -14.55 9.71
C GLN A 87 -12.45 -13.89 10.28
N ASN A 88 -13.44 -13.62 9.42
CA ASN A 88 -14.75 -13.09 9.83
C ASN A 88 -14.68 -11.85 10.76
N GLY A 89 -13.76 -10.93 10.47
CA GLY A 89 -13.59 -9.69 11.23
C GLY A 89 -12.60 -9.75 12.40
N GLN A 90 -11.82 -10.84 12.55
CA GLN A 90 -10.83 -10.99 13.63
C GLN A 90 -9.36 -10.92 13.16
N PRO A 91 -8.49 -10.15 13.81
CA PRO A 91 -8.74 -9.44 15.08
C PRO A 91 -9.57 -8.17 14.89
N ALA A 92 -10.37 -7.83 15.90
CA ALA A 92 -11.09 -6.56 15.93
C ALA A 92 -10.11 -5.41 16.14
N MET A 93 -10.26 -4.31 15.40
CA MET A 93 -9.37 -3.15 15.52
C MET A 93 -10.00 -2.05 16.37
N ILE A 94 -9.26 -1.60 17.39
CA ILE A 94 -9.68 -0.56 18.33
C ILE A 94 -8.60 0.55 18.34
N PRO A 95 -8.60 1.45 17.34
CA PRO A 95 -7.57 2.47 17.22
C PRO A 95 -7.67 3.53 18.32
N CYS A 96 -6.52 3.95 18.83
CA CYS A 96 -6.40 5.00 19.83
C CYS A 96 -5.43 6.08 19.35
N ARG A 97 -5.91 7.31 19.20
CA ARG A 97 -5.10 8.48 18.86
C ARG A 97 -4.39 9.00 20.10
N VAL A 98 -3.08 9.23 19.99
CA VAL A 98 -2.22 9.64 21.09
C VAL A 98 -1.70 11.05 20.82
N GLY A 99 -2.32 12.05 21.45
CA GLY A 99 -1.96 13.47 21.29
C GLY A 99 -2.06 13.99 19.85
N PHE A 100 -2.72 13.24 18.94
CA PHE A 100 -2.71 13.48 17.50
C PHE A 100 -4.09 13.40 16.87
N THR A 101 -4.60 14.53 16.39
CA THR A 101 -5.91 14.66 15.74
C THR A 101 -5.82 14.96 14.23
N GLY A 102 -4.61 14.91 13.66
CA GLY A 102 -4.39 15.15 12.24
C GLY A 102 -4.94 14.05 11.33
N ASP A 103 -4.89 14.31 10.03
CA ASP A 103 -5.28 13.33 9.01
C ASP A 103 -4.36 12.10 9.06
N LEU A 104 -4.95 10.91 8.94
CA LEU A 104 -4.17 9.69 8.76
C LEU A 104 -3.64 9.65 7.32
N ALA A 105 -2.40 9.21 7.15
CA ALA A 105 -1.85 8.94 5.83
C ALA A 105 -2.30 7.57 5.31
N GLU A 106 -2.37 7.40 3.99
CA GLU A 106 -2.55 6.08 3.39
C GLU A 106 -1.29 5.21 3.61
N PRO A 107 -1.43 3.90 3.85
CA PRO A 107 -2.68 3.11 3.78
C PRO A 107 -3.47 3.02 5.10
N ILE A 108 -2.94 3.57 6.20
CA ILE A 108 -3.60 3.55 7.52
C ILE A 108 -4.98 4.21 7.45
N ALA A 109 -5.10 5.32 6.72
CA ALA A 109 -6.36 6.03 6.53
C ALA A 109 -7.45 5.15 5.91
N GLY A 110 -7.16 4.48 4.80
CA GLY A 110 -8.12 3.60 4.13
C GLY A 110 -8.65 2.47 5.00
N ILE A 111 -7.86 2.03 5.98
CA ILE A 111 -8.21 0.95 6.89
C ILE A 111 -8.92 1.44 8.16
N LEU A 112 -8.39 2.48 8.80
CA LEU A 112 -8.82 2.90 10.14
C LEU A 112 -9.79 4.07 10.16
N ALA A 113 -9.90 4.86 9.08
CA ALA A 113 -10.84 5.99 9.04
C ALA A 113 -12.31 5.61 9.27
N PRO A 114 -12.81 4.43 8.81
CA PRO A 114 -14.19 4.01 9.08
C PRO A 114 -14.45 3.55 10.52
N ILE A 115 -13.40 3.34 11.33
CA ILE A 115 -13.50 2.79 12.68
C ILE A 115 -13.53 3.93 13.68
N THR A 116 -14.38 3.86 14.71
CA THR A 116 -14.39 4.88 15.78
C THR A 116 -13.09 4.85 16.56
N HIS A 117 -12.41 5.98 16.70
CA HIS A 117 -11.14 6.11 17.45
C HIS A 117 -11.39 6.42 18.93
N LEU A 118 -10.51 5.93 19.78
CA LEU A 118 -10.29 6.49 21.12
C LEU A 118 -9.36 7.70 20.99
N LEU A 119 -9.44 8.65 21.91
CA LEU A 119 -8.52 9.79 21.97
C LEU A 119 -7.91 9.85 23.37
N TRP A 120 -6.58 9.93 23.41
CA TRP A 120 -5.80 10.13 24.61
C TRP A 120 -4.93 11.36 24.38
N GLU A 121 -5.06 12.40 25.20
CA GLU A 121 -4.24 13.61 25.11
C GLU A 121 -3.32 13.74 26.33
N THR A 122 -3.82 13.32 27.50
CA THR A 122 -3.14 13.45 28.78
C THR A 122 -3.37 12.23 29.68
N GLU A 123 -2.62 12.14 30.78
CA GLU A 123 -2.79 11.06 31.76
C GLU A 123 -4.15 11.08 32.49
N GLU A 124 -4.89 12.19 32.42
CA GLU A 124 -6.25 12.28 32.96
C GLU A 124 -7.24 11.42 32.16
N ASP A 125 -6.98 11.22 30.86
CA ASP A 125 -7.82 10.43 29.95
C ASP A 125 -7.65 8.92 30.13
N ASN A 126 -6.68 8.48 30.93
CA ASN A 126 -6.35 7.07 31.15
C ASN A 126 -7.57 6.24 31.58
N VAL A 127 -8.38 6.79 32.49
CA VAL A 127 -9.55 6.10 33.03
C VAL A 127 -10.61 5.90 31.94
N ASP A 128 -10.91 6.95 31.18
CA ASP A 128 -11.92 6.93 30.13
C ASP A 128 -11.50 6.03 28.97
N VAL A 129 -10.24 6.12 28.53
CA VAL A 129 -9.68 5.27 27.47
C VAL A 129 -9.73 3.79 27.86
N ILE A 130 -9.37 3.45 29.11
CA ILE A 130 -9.44 2.07 29.60
C ILE A 130 -10.88 1.58 29.68
N THR A 131 -11.80 2.39 30.20
CA THR A 131 -13.22 2.01 30.30
C THR A 131 -13.79 1.73 28.91
N ASP A 132 -13.62 2.64 27.95
CA ASP A 132 -14.10 2.47 26.58
C ASP A 132 -13.43 1.28 25.88
N LEU A 133 -12.13 1.06 26.12
CA LEU A 133 -11.41 -0.08 25.57
C LEU A 133 -11.98 -1.40 26.10
N ASN A 134 -12.24 -1.50 27.40
CA ASN A 134 -12.85 -2.70 28.00
C ASN A 134 -14.26 -2.95 27.44
N GLU A 135 -15.10 -1.91 27.31
CA GLU A 135 -16.44 -2.05 26.71
C GLU A 135 -16.38 -2.58 25.28
N ARG A 136 -15.46 -2.06 24.47
CA ARG A 136 -15.27 -2.50 23.09
C ARG A 136 -14.71 -3.92 23.05
N LEU A 137 -13.74 -4.23 23.92
CA LEU A 137 -13.21 -5.57 24.06
C LEU A 137 -14.32 -6.53 24.42
N GLU A 138 -15.21 -6.25 25.37
CA GLU A 138 -16.34 -7.12 25.73
C GLU A 138 -17.22 -7.47 24.52
N ARG A 139 -17.49 -6.49 23.64
CA ARG A 139 -18.27 -6.66 22.40
C ARG A 139 -17.59 -7.51 21.32
N VAL A 140 -16.26 -7.72 21.39
CA VAL A 140 -15.55 -8.60 20.46
C VAL A 140 -16.01 -10.04 20.70
N GLU A 141 -16.73 -10.66 19.78
CA GLU A 141 -17.09 -12.07 19.90
C GLU A 141 -15.82 -12.92 20.00
N SER A 142 -15.72 -13.79 21.01
CA SER A 142 -14.63 -14.77 21.11
C SER A 142 -14.72 -15.76 19.95
N ARG A 143 -13.59 -16.19 19.36
CA ARG A 143 -13.52 -17.21 18.29
C ARG A 143 -14.51 -18.38 18.50
N SER A 144 -15.72 -18.27 17.97
CA SER A 144 -16.66 -19.38 17.84
C SER A 144 -16.55 -19.98 16.45
N LYS A 145 -16.76 -21.29 16.34
CA LYS A 145 -16.73 -22.08 15.09
C LYS A 145 -17.43 -21.33 13.94
N PRO A 146 -16.97 -21.50 12.68
CA PRO A 146 -17.53 -20.81 11.53
C PRO A 146 -19.02 -21.12 11.48
N THR A 147 -19.83 -20.11 11.83
CA THR A 147 -21.26 -20.22 11.71
C THR A 147 -21.53 -20.05 10.23
N LYS A 148 -22.00 -21.11 9.56
CA LYS A 148 -22.57 -21.00 8.22
C LYS A 148 -23.62 -19.90 8.31
N LEU A 149 -23.39 -18.79 7.60
CA LEU A 149 -24.40 -17.76 7.42
C LEU A 149 -25.51 -18.42 6.59
N GLU A 150 -26.55 -18.93 7.26
CA GLU A 150 -27.78 -19.30 6.58
C GLU A 150 -28.47 -18.01 6.16
N LEU A 151 -28.20 -17.59 4.92
CA LEU A 151 -29.03 -16.63 4.22
C LEU A 151 -30.46 -17.19 4.17
N LYS A 152 -31.33 -16.69 5.06
CA LYS A 152 -32.77 -16.92 4.92
C LYS A 152 -33.23 -16.23 3.63
N PRO A 153 -33.78 -16.96 2.64
CA PRO A 153 -34.33 -16.34 1.45
C PRO A 153 -35.54 -15.49 1.87
N GLY A 154 -35.53 -14.19 1.54
CA GLY A 154 -36.77 -13.41 1.45
C GLY A 154 -37.05 -12.34 2.51
N LEU A 155 -36.07 -11.79 3.22
CA LEU A 155 -36.30 -10.50 3.91
C LEU A 155 -36.07 -9.34 2.95
N ARG A 156 -37.10 -9.03 2.16
CA ARG A 156 -37.23 -7.74 1.46
C ARG A 156 -37.20 -6.62 2.51
N LEU A 157 -36.05 -5.96 2.64
CA LEU A 157 -36.01 -4.61 3.19
C LEU A 157 -36.69 -3.70 2.16
N VAL A 158 -37.99 -3.44 2.38
CA VAL A 158 -38.70 -2.40 1.65
C VAL A 158 -38.03 -1.08 2.02
N ALA A 159 -37.37 -0.45 1.05
CA ALA A 159 -36.76 0.86 1.21
C ALA A 159 -37.85 1.87 1.64
N ARG A 160 -37.83 2.28 2.91
CA ARG A 160 -38.45 3.54 3.30
C ARG A 160 -37.50 4.64 2.87
N SER A 161 -37.93 5.46 1.93
CA SER A 161 -37.21 6.64 1.48
C SER A 161 -36.88 7.53 2.67
N ALA A 162 -35.59 7.60 3.02
CA ALA A 162 -35.08 8.61 3.94
C ALA A 162 -35.26 10.00 3.28
N PRO A 163 -35.63 11.04 4.04
CA PRO A 163 -35.67 12.39 3.51
C PRO A 163 -34.28 12.77 3.00
N THR A 164 -34.23 13.24 1.75
CA THR A 164 -33.01 13.72 1.11
C THR A 164 -32.38 14.80 1.99
N PRO A 165 -31.17 14.57 2.55
CA PRO A 165 -30.44 15.63 3.20
C PRO A 165 -30.16 16.69 2.13
N LYS A 166 -30.51 17.95 2.41
CA LYS A 166 -30.07 19.06 1.56
C LYS A 166 -28.53 19.02 1.57
N PRO A 167 -27.86 18.92 0.41
CA PRO A 167 -26.41 18.90 0.39
C PRO A 167 -25.91 20.23 0.95
N ILE A 168 -25.30 20.18 2.14
CA ILE A 168 -24.41 21.24 2.56
C ILE A 168 -23.22 21.10 1.60
N ARG A 169 -23.19 21.94 0.56
CA ARG A 169 -21.99 22.15 -0.25
C ARG A 169 -20.93 22.76 0.66
N VAL A 170 -20.22 21.91 1.39
CA VAL A 170 -18.91 22.27 1.93
C VAL A 170 -18.03 22.45 0.70
N THR A 171 -17.74 23.71 0.39
CA THR A 171 -16.81 24.03 -0.69
C THR A 171 -15.44 23.67 -0.17
N ILE A 172 -14.97 22.44 -0.43
CA ILE A 172 -13.60 22.04 -0.10
C ILE A 172 -12.70 22.98 -0.91
N PRO A 173 -11.87 23.82 -0.27
CA PRO A 173 -10.99 24.72 -0.99
C PRO A 173 -10.10 23.88 -1.90
N VAL A 174 -10.05 24.21 -3.19
CA VAL A 174 -9.02 23.69 -4.10
C VAL A 174 -7.68 23.91 -3.39
N GLN A 175 -6.97 22.83 -3.06
CA GLN A 175 -5.65 22.93 -2.42
C GLN A 175 -4.76 23.82 -3.29
N LYS A 176 -4.58 25.07 -2.86
CA LYS A 176 -3.67 26.01 -3.50
C LYS A 176 -2.25 25.62 -3.10
N LYS A 177 -1.31 25.79 -4.02
CA LYS A 177 0.13 25.69 -3.72
C LYS A 177 0.40 26.53 -2.45
N PRO A 178 0.93 25.94 -1.36
CA PRO A 178 1.28 26.72 -0.17
C PRO A 178 2.28 27.81 -0.57
N LYS A 179 2.13 29.01 -0.01
CA LYS A 179 3.08 30.11 -0.21
C LYS A 179 4.10 30.09 0.92
N GLY A 180 5.38 29.92 0.59
CA GLY A 180 6.51 29.82 1.53
C GLY A 180 7.36 28.58 1.26
N PRO A 181 8.56 28.45 1.84
CA PRO A 181 9.27 27.17 1.86
C PRO A 181 8.34 26.15 2.54
N LEU A 182 7.98 25.09 1.81
CA LEU A 182 7.12 24.05 2.36
C LEU A 182 7.82 23.44 3.59
N PRO A 183 7.13 23.25 4.72
CA PRO A 183 7.66 22.39 5.77
C PRO A 183 7.98 21.02 5.15
N LEU A 184 9.06 20.39 5.63
CA LEU A 184 9.48 19.09 5.11
C LEU A 184 8.31 18.11 5.21
N GLU A 185 7.86 17.61 4.05
CA GLU A 185 6.71 16.72 3.98
C GLU A 185 7.07 15.36 4.60
N PRO A 186 6.11 14.68 5.28
CA PRO A 186 6.32 13.32 5.78
C PRO A 186 6.81 12.38 4.68
N VAL A 187 7.72 11.47 5.03
CA VAL A 187 8.24 10.47 4.11
C VAL A 187 7.45 9.18 4.24
N GLY A 188 6.55 8.92 3.28
CA GLY A 188 5.74 7.72 3.23
C GLY A 188 4.69 7.83 2.12
N GLY A 189 4.16 6.68 1.66
CA GLY A 189 3.09 6.63 0.66
C GLY A 189 3.41 7.33 -0.67
N ALA A 190 2.35 7.74 -1.38
CA ALA A 190 2.46 8.45 -2.64
C ALA A 190 2.86 9.91 -2.42
N VAL A 191 3.81 10.41 -3.23
CA VAL A 191 4.29 11.79 -3.11
C VAL A 191 3.20 12.76 -3.58
N PRO A 192 2.84 13.79 -2.78
CA PRO A 192 1.80 14.76 -3.15
C PRO A 192 2.05 15.42 -4.52
N LEU A 193 0.97 15.73 -5.24
CA LEU A 193 1.04 16.30 -6.59
C LEU A 193 1.78 17.64 -6.66
N HIS A 194 1.77 18.41 -5.58
CA HIS A 194 2.42 19.72 -5.49
C HIS A 194 3.75 19.71 -4.74
N SER A 195 4.21 18.52 -4.33
CA SER A 195 5.46 18.34 -3.62
C SER A 195 6.65 18.79 -4.46
N ASP A 196 7.48 19.65 -3.87
CA ASP A 196 8.77 20.01 -4.45
C ASP A 196 9.76 18.84 -4.33
N PHE A 197 9.50 17.85 -3.47
CA PHE A 197 10.36 16.67 -3.28
C PHE A 197 10.09 15.54 -4.27
N TYR A 198 9.19 15.73 -5.24
CA TYR A 198 9.02 14.78 -6.34
C TYR A 198 10.10 14.98 -7.41
N MET A 199 10.88 13.93 -7.64
CA MET A 199 11.86 13.87 -8.72
C MET A 199 11.24 13.30 -9.99
N SER A 200 11.09 14.16 -11.00
CA SER A 200 10.67 13.72 -12.34
C SER A 200 11.80 12.89 -12.98
N ARG A 201 11.43 11.76 -13.56
CA ARG A 201 12.32 10.86 -14.31
C ARG A 201 11.99 10.91 -15.81
N GLY A 202 12.79 10.24 -16.64
CA GLY A 202 12.50 10.09 -18.07
C GLY A 202 11.13 9.45 -18.32
N VAL A 203 10.82 8.41 -17.53
CA VAL A 203 9.55 7.69 -17.56
C VAL A 203 8.31 8.57 -17.32
N ASP A 204 8.45 9.70 -16.62
CA ASP A 204 7.36 10.66 -16.46
C ASP A 204 6.95 11.30 -17.79
N LYS A 205 7.92 11.59 -18.65
CA LYS A 205 7.66 12.13 -19.98
C LYS A 205 7.03 11.06 -20.86
N GLU A 206 7.58 9.85 -20.85
CA GLU A 206 7.04 8.71 -21.61
C GLU A 206 5.60 8.39 -21.20
N PHE A 207 5.29 8.44 -19.89
CA PHE A 207 3.94 8.23 -19.40
C PHE A 207 2.98 9.32 -19.90
N ARG A 208 3.39 10.58 -19.83
CA ARG A 208 2.61 11.69 -20.36
C ARG A 208 2.36 11.53 -21.87
N GLU A 209 3.36 11.13 -22.62
CA GLU A 209 3.24 10.88 -24.06
C GLU A 209 2.29 9.72 -24.37
N ALA A 210 2.39 8.61 -23.63
CA ALA A 210 1.49 7.47 -23.76
C ALA A 210 0.03 7.85 -23.51
N LEU A 211 -0.24 8.61 -22.45
CA LEU A 211 -1.57 9.15 -22.17
C LEU A 211 -2.03 10.16 -23.22
N THR A 212 -1.10 10.89 -23.87
CA THR A 212 -1.42 11.83 -24.95
C THR A 212 -1.82 11.12 -26.24
N ARG A 213 -1.16 10.00 -26.54
CA ARG A 213 -1.51 9.12 -27.68
C ARG A 213 -2.74 8.27 -27.41
N TYR A 214 -3.32 8.37 -26.22
CA TYR A 214 -4.40 7.52 -25.73
C TYR A 214 -4.03 6.05 -25.84
N ASP A 215 -2.80 5.66 -25.52
CA ASP A 215 -2.40 4.24 -25.56
C ASP A 215 -3.41 3.40 -24.75
N SER A 216 -3.81 2.25 -25.28
CA SER A 216 -4.91 1.46 -24.70
C SER A 216 -4.57 0.87 -23.35
N ILE A 217 -3.35 0.37 -23.21
CA ILE A 217 -2.82 -0.16 -21.95
C ILE A 217 -1.43 0.47 -21.76
N VAL A 218 -1.22 1.04 -20.59
CA VAL A 218 0.06 1.58 -20.13
C VAL A 218 0.45 0.89 -18.85
N LEU A 219 1.59 0.21 -18.87
CA LEU A 219 2.07 -0.68 -17.83
C LEU A 219 3.18 0.03 -17.04
N LEU A 220 2.90 0.41 -15.79
CA LEU A 220 3.86 1.04 -14.87
C LEU A 220 4.52 -0.05 -14.01
N LYS A 221 5.66 -0.55 -14.48
CA LYS A 221 6.39 -1.67 -13.87
C LYS A 221 7.48 -1.14 -12.93
N GLY A 222 7.62 -1.72 -11.74
CA GLY A 222 8.77 -1.46 -10.88
C GLY A 222 8.65 -2.07 -9.49
N ALA A 223 9.77 -2.17 -8.77
CA ALA A 223 9.78 -2.71 -7.40
C ALA A 223 8.86 -1.92 -6.45
N ARG A 224 8.55 -2.49 -5.28
CA ARG A 224 7.84 -1.74 -4.23
C ARG A 224 8.60 -0.46 -3.87
N GLN A 225 7.86 0.59 -3.52
CA GLN A 225 8.38 1.90 -3.07
C GLN A 225 9.29 2.65 -4.07
N ILE A 226 9.31 2.27 -5.35
CA ILE A 226 9.99 3.00 -6.43
C ILE A 226 9.20 4.23 -6.95
N GLY A 227 8.01 4.51 -6.38
CA GLY A 227 7.16 5.63 -6.76
C GLY A 227 6.17 5.38 -7.91
N LYS A 228 5.68 4.14 -8.08
CA LYS A 228 4.65 3.79 -9.08
C LYS A 228 3.35 4.58 -8.87
N THR A 229 2.80 4.55 -7.65
CA THR A 229 1.59 5.29 -7.27
C THR A 229 1.75 6.80 -7.47
N SER A 230 2.92 7.36 -7.13
CA SER A 230 3.23 8.77 -7.35
C SER A 230 3.20 9.14 -8.84
N LEU A 231 3.77 8.29 -9.71
CA LEU A 231 3.75 8.47 -11.16
C LEU A 231 2.31 8.34 -11.71
N LEU A 232 1.57 7.32 -11.27
CA LEU A 232 0.17 7.08 -11.64
C LEU A 232 -0.70 8.31 -11.30
N ALA A 233 -0.65 8.77 -10.05
CA ALA A 233 -1.42 9.92 -9.57
C ALA A 233 -1.16 11.18 -10.41
N ARG A 234 0.10 11.43 -10.80
CA ARG A 234 0.47 12.58 -11.65
C ARG A 234 -0.05 12.45 -13.08
N GLY A 235 0.04 11.26 -13.68
CA GLY A 235 -0.53 11.00 -15.00
C GLY A 235 -2.04 11.16 -15.02
N LEU A 236 -2.73 10.61 -14.02
CA LEU A 236 -4.16 10.79 -13.82
C LEU A 236 -4.54 12.26 -13.64
N GLN A 237 -3.78 13.03 -12.84
CA GLN A 237 -4.04 14.46 -12.67
C GLN A 237 -3.85 15.25 -13.98
N MET A 238 -2.83 14.90 -14.78
CA MET A 238 -2.64 15.49 -16.09
C MET A 238 -3.83 15.17 -17.02
N ALA A 239 -4.29 13.92 -17.03
CA ALA A 239 -5.45 13.50 -17.83
C ALA A 239 -6.71 14.31 -17.45
N ARG A 240 -6.98 14.49 -16.14
CA ARG A 240 -8.07 15.37 -15.66
C ARG A 240 -7.95 16.79 -16.18
N LYS A 241 -6.75 17.40 -16.10
CA LYS A 241 -6.50 18.77 -16.60
C LYS A 241 -6.74 18.92 -18.11
N ARG A 242 -6.64 17.83 -18.87
CA ARG A 242 -6.91 17.79 -20.32
C ARG A 242 -8.36 17.47 -20.66
N GLY A 243 -9.24 17.37 -19.66
CA GLY A 243 -10.66 17.09 -19.84
C GLY A 243 -11.02 15.61 -19.97
N ALA A 244 -10.07 14.69 -19.71
CA ALA A 244 -10.39 13.27 -19.63
C ALA A 244 -11.14 12.97 -18.32
N LYS A 245 -12.07 12.02 -18.39
CA LYS A 245 -12.62 11.37 -17.20
C LYS A 245 -11.56 10.44 -16.61
N VAL A 246 -11.52 10.36 -15.30
CA VAL A 246 -10.49 9.60 -14.59
C VAL A 246 -11.11 8.81 -13.46
N ALA A 247 -10.82 7.52 -13.44
CA ALA A 247 -11.09 6.63 -12.31
C ALA A 247 -9.75 6.08 -11.77
N LEU A 248 -9.70 5.78 -10.48
CA LEU A 248 -8.59 5.13 -9.81
C LEU A 248 -9.12 3.98 -8.96
N THR A 249 -8.66 2.77 -9.25
CA THR A 249 -8.93 1.59 -8.42
C THR A 249 -7.65 1.20 -7.71
N ASP A 250 -7.68 1.32 -6.39
CA ASP A 250 -6.66 0.77 -5.50
C ASP A 250 -7.15 -0.59 -4.99
N PHE A 251 -6.45 -1.65 -5.38
CA PHE A 251 -6.83 -3.01 -5.03
C PHE A 251 -6.61 -3.35 -3.55
N GLN A 252 -5.87 -2.53 -2.79
CA GLN A 252 -5.76 -2.69 -1.34
C GLN A 252 -7.08 -2.43 -0.62
N LYS A 253 -7.98 -1.64 -1.22
CA LYS A 253 -9.31 -1.34 -0.64
C LYS A 253 -10.29 -2.50 -0.71
N PHE A 254 -10.01 -3.51 -1.53
CA PHE A 254 -10.86 -4.69 -1.67
C PHE A 254 -10.58 -5.65 -0.54
N ASN A 255 -11.63 -6.10 0.13
CA ASN A 255 -11.50 -7.10 1.17
C ASN A 255 -11.57 -8.53 0.63
N ALA A 256 -11.40 -9.52 1.51
CA ALA A 256 -11.45 -10.93 1.14
C ALA A 256 -12.82 -11.36 0.58
N ALA A 257 -13.92 -10.72 1.00
CA ALA A 257 -15.25 -10.98 0.44
C ALA A 257 -15.39 -10.40 -0.97
N ASN A 258 -14.81 -9.24 -1.25
CA ASN A 258 -14.76 -8.71 -2.61
C ASN A 258 -13.85 -9.57 -3.50
N LEU A 259 -12.79 -10.17 -2.94
CA LEU A 259 -11.81 -10.99 -3.65
C LEU A 259 -12.08 -12.51 -3.54
N SER A 260 -13.29 -12.92 -3.12
CA SER A 260 -13.62 -14.34 -2.92
C SER A 260 -13.79 -15.09 -4.24
N ASP A 261 -14.42 -14.44 -5.20
CA ASP A 261 -14.74 -14.98 -6.52
C ASP A 261 -14.88 -13.84 -7.54
N VAL A 262 -14.85 -14.20 -8.81
CA VAL A 262 -14.86 -13.24 -9.93
C VAL A 262 -16.14 -12.40 -9.99
N SER A 263 -17.29 -12.91 -9.54
CA SER A 263 -18.56 -12.17 -9.58
C SER A 263 -18.58 -11.10 -8.50
N SER A 264 -18.27 -11.48 -7.27
CA SER A 264 -18.15 -10.56 -6.12
C SER A 264 -17.13 -9.46 -6.40
N PHE A 265 -16.02 -9.82 -7.04
CA PHE A 265 -14.99 -8.89 -7.47
C PHE A 265 -15.51 -7.90 -8.51
N TYR A 266 -16.11 -8.37 -9.61
CA TYR A 266 -16.60 -7.47 -10.66
C TYR A 266 -17.74 -6.57 -10.23
N ILE A 267 -18.64 -7.05 -9.36
CA ILE A 267 -19.71 -6.20 -8.79
C ILE A 267 -19.05 -5.06 -8.00
N SER A 268 -18.12 -5.39 -7.10
CA SER A 268 -17.42 -4.40 -6.28
C SER A 268 -16.62 -3.40 -7.12
N LEU A 269 -15.94 -3.90 -8.17
CA LEU A 269 -15.17 -3.08 -9.10
C LEU A 269 -16.07 -2.13 -9.90
N ALA A 270 -17.20 -2.64 -10.37
CA ALA A 270 -18.19 -1.89 -11.13
C ALA A 270 -18.89 -0.83 -10.26
N GLU A 271 -19.16 -1.14 -8.99
CA GLU A 271 -19.74 -0.20 -8.02
C GLU A 271 -18.77 0.94 -7.75
N SER A 272 -17.49 0.62 -7.53
CA SER A 272 -16.44 1.63 -7.36
C SER A 272 -16.32 2.55 -8.59
N LEU A 273 -16.39 1.98 -9.80
CA LEU A 273 -16.41 2.77 -11.03
C LEU A 273 -17.66 3.65 -11.14
N ALA A 274 -18.83 3.12 -10.82
CA ALA A 274 -20.10 3.83 -10.89
C ALA A 274 -20.09 5.05 -9.94
N GLU A 275 -19.60 4.87 -8.72
CA GLU A 275 -19.47 5.92 -7.72
C GLU A 275 -18.50 7.01 -8.17
N GLN A 276 -17.28 6.64 -8.59
CA GLN A 276 -16.25 7.60 -9.01
C GLN A 276 -16.65 8.41 -10.26
N LEU A 277 -17.46 7.83 -11.13
CA LEU A 277 -17.92 8.45 -12.36
C LEU A 277 -19.32 9.08 -12.23
N GLU A 278 -19.89 9.07 -11.03
CA GLU A 278 -21.22 9.61 -10.71
C GLU A 278 -22.33 9.05 -11.61
N LEU A 279 -22.30 7.74 -11.88
CA LEU A 279 -23.29 7.06 -12.70
C LEU A 279 -24.60 6.85 -11.94
N SER A 280 -25.72 7.03 -12.62
CA SER A 280 -27.06 6.81 -12.03
C SER A 280 -27.51 5.35 -12.03
N ILE A 281 -26.83 4.49 -12.80
CA ILE A 281 -27.14 3.07 -12.94
C ILE A 281 -26.07 2.29 -12.19
N LEU A 282 -26.49 1.45 -11.26
CA LEU A 282 -25.59 0.59 -10.51
C LEU A 282 -25.41 -0.76 -11.21
N PRO A 283 -24.31 -1.48 -10.95
CA PRO A 283 -24.08 -2.79 -11.55
C PRO A 283 -25.21 -3.78 -11.24
N SER A 284 -25.74 -3.73 -10.02
CA SER A 284 -26.86 -4.55 -9.55
C SER A 284 -28.14 -4.35 -10.37
N ASP A 285 -28.36 -3.19 -10.98
CA ASP A 285 -29.52 -2.92 -11.83
C ASP A 285 -29.44 -3.63 -13.19
N THR A 286 -28.23 -3.98 -13.63
CA THR A 286 -27.96 -4.51 -14.98
C THR A 286 -27.44 -5.93 -15.01
N TRP A 287 -27.03 -6.46 -13.84
CA TRP A 287 -26.47 -7.78 -13.68
C TRP A 287 -27.50 -8.87 -14.00
N ASP A 288 -27.15 -9.80 -14.88
CA ASP A 288 -28.01 -10.92 -15.30
C ASP A 288 -27.32 -12.23 -14.94
N GLU A 289 -27.85 -12.97 -13.97
CA GLU A 289 -27.28 -14.23 -13.47
C GLU A 289 -27.15 -15.32 -14.55
N ARG A 290 -27.87 -15.17 -15.68
CA ARG A 290 -27.76 -16.10 -16.82
C ARG A 290 -26.52 -15.87 -17.67
N ARG A 291 -25.77 -14.79 -17.43
CA ARG A 291 -24.52 -14.46 -18.13
C ARG A 291 -23.32 -14.75 -17.25
N GLY A 292 -22.21 -15.11 -17.91
CA GLY A 292 -20.92 -15.21 -17.23
C GLY A 292 -20.49 -13.85 -16.63
N PRO A 293 -19.75 -13.84 -15.51
CA PRO A 293 -19.33 -12.61 -14.83
C PRO A 293 -18.56 -11.62 -15.73
N ASN A 294 -17.64 -12.12 -16.57
CA ASN A 294 -16.92 -11.29 -17.56
C ASN A 294 -17.89 -10.53 -18.47
N VAL A 295 -18.92 -11.20 -18.98
CA VAL A 295 -19.90 -10.61 -19.91
C VAL A 295 -20.77 -9.56 -19.21
N ASN A 296 -21.15 -9.79 -17.95
CA ASN A 296 -21.88 -8.80 -17.17
C ASN A 296 -21.03 -7.55 -16.95
N PHE A 297 -19.79 -7.72 -16.49
CA PHE A 297 -18.89 -6.61 -16.22
C PHE A 297 -18.54 -5.81 -17.49
N GLU A 298 -18.14 -6.50 -18.56
CA GLU A 298 -17.86 -5.88 -19.86
C GLU A 298 -19.06 -5.08 -20.37
N ARG A 299 -20.27 -5.66 -20.27
CA ARG A 299 -21.49 -4.98 -20.71
C ARG A 299 -21.76 -3.73 -19.90
N PHE A 300 -21.57 -3.77 -18.58
CA PHE A 300 -21.71 -2.60 -17.72
C PHE A 300 -20.73 -1.51 -18.11
N VAL A 301 -19.44 -1.83 -18.24
CA VAL A 301 -18.41 -0.87 -18.67
C VAL A 301 -18.75 -0.31 -20.06
N ARG A 302 -19.05 -1.18 -21.03
CA ARG A 302 -19.33 -0.73 -22.40
C ARG A 302 -20.60 0.13 -22.50
N LYS A 303 -21.69 -0.24 -21.82
CA LYS A 303 -23.00 0.40 -22.00
C LYS A 303 -23.27 1.56 -21.06
N GLU A 304 -22.72 1.52 -19.84
CA GLU A 304 -23.01 2.52 -18.81
C GLU A 304 -21.82 3.46 -18.62
N VAL A 305 -20.59 2.91 -18.57
CA VAL A 305 -19.37 3.72 -18.44
C VAL A 305 -19.02 4.39 -19.77
N MET A 306 -18.86 3.63 -20.86
CA MET A 306 -18.30 4.15 -22.11
C MET A 306 -19.34 4.84 -23.02
N LYS A 307 -20.58 4.35 -23.07
CA LYS A 307 -21.62 4.82 -24.03
C LYS A 307 -21.95 6.31 -23.91
N ASN A 308 -21.89 6.86 -22.70
CA ASN A 308 -22.21 8.27 -22.43
C ASN A 308 -20.96 9.18 -22.44
N MET A 309 -19.78 8.62 -22.71
CA MET A 309 -18.53 9.38 -22.68
C MET A 309 -18.22 9.97 -24.06
N ARG A 310 -18.36 11.30 -24.15
CA ARG A 310 -17.84 12.11 -25.26
C ARG A 310 -16.34 12.40 -25.14
N THR A 311 -15.74 12.02 -24.03
CA THR A 311 -14.36 12.30 -23.62
C THR A 311 -13.64 11.00 -23.28
N GLN A 312 -12.32 11.00 -23.36
CA GLN A 312 -11.49 9.85 -23.00
C GLN A 312 -11.62 9.50 -21.52
N LEU A 313 -11.57 8.21 -21.19
CA LEU A 313 -11.48 7.66 -19.84
C LEU A 313 -10.07 7.11 -19.62
N VAL A 314 -9.37 7.67 -18.64
CA VAL A 314 -8.12 7.10 -18.13
C VAL A 314 -8.42 6.42 -16.80
N TRP A 315 -8.30 5.10 -16.77
CA TRP A 315 -8.53 4.30 -15.58
C TRP A 315 -7.20 3.82 -15.00
N GLY A 316 -6.82 4.37 -13.84
CA GLY A 316 -5.65 3.91 -13.09
C GLY A 316 -6.00 2.69 -12.24
N LEU A 317 -5.20 1.65 -12.33
CA LEU A 317 -5.27 0.45 -11.51
C LEU A 317 -3.97 0.36 -10.71
N ASP A 318 -4.05 0.46 -9.39
CA ASP A 318 -2.89 0.41 -8.48
C ASP A 318 -2.93 -0.82 -7.59
N GLU A 319 -1.76 -1.33 -7.20
CA GLU A 319 -1.61 -2.54 -6.38
C GLU A 319 -2.34 -3.77 -6.98
N VAL A 320 -2.41 -3.87 -8.31
CA VAL A 320 -3.06 -4.99 -9.02
C VAL A 320 -2.43 -6.34 -8.71
N ASP A 321 -1.24 -6.33 -8.11
CA ASP A 321 -0.52 -7.50 -7.63
C ASP A 321 -1.38 -8.38 -6.70
N ARG A 322 -2.37 -7.81 -6.01
CA ARG A 322 -3.30 -8.61 -5.18
C ARG A 322 -4.07 -9.65 -5.99
N LEU A 323 -4.42 -9.36 -7.25
CA LEU A 323 -5.13 -10.30 -8.12
C LEU A 323 -4.30 -11.52 -8.50
N PHE A 324 -2.97 -11.46 -8.42
CA PHE A 324 -2.10 -12.59 -8.73
C PHE A 324 -2.30 -13.77 -7.76
N SER A 325 -2.75 -13.48 -6.54
CA SER A 325 -3.07 -14.51 -5.54
C SER A 325 -4.50 -15.06 -5.66
N CYS A 326 -5.35 -14.44 -6.49
CA CYS A 326 -6.73 -14.85 -6.70
C CYS A 326 -6.81 -15.92 -7.78
N SER A 327 -7.59 -16.98 -7.54
CA SER A 327 -7.81 -18.07 -8.51
C SER A 327 -8.40 -17.58 -9.84
N PHE A 328 -9.16 -16.48 -9.81
CA PHE A 328 -9.79 -15.85 -10.97
C PHE A 328 -8.95 -14.72 -11.60
N GLY A 329 -7.75 -14.42 -11.10
CA GLY A 329 -6.97 -13.27 -11.57
C GLY A 329 -6.68 -13.31 -13.07
N SER A 330 -6.43 -14.49 -13.62
CA SER A 330 -6.21 -14.72 -15.05
C SER A 330 -7.43 -14.35 -15.91
N GLU A 331 -8.65 -14.55 -15.42
CA GLU A 331 -9.90 -14.18 -16.12
C GLU A 331 -10.02 -12.66 -16.24
N VAL A 332 -9.68 -11.93 -15.17
CA VAL A 332 -9.71 -10.45 -15.13
C VAL A 332 -8.69 -9.86 -16.10
N PHE A 333 -7.46 -10.37 -16.06
CA PHE A 333 -6.41 -9.94 -16.97
C PHE A 333 -6.76 -10.28 -18.44
N GLY A 334 -7.31 -11.46 -18.69
CA GLY A 334 -7.82 -11.85 -20.01
C GLY A 334 -8.87 -10.87 -20.55
N LEU A 335 -9.78 -10.41 -19.70
CA LEU A 335 -10.79 -9.41 -20.07
C LEU A 335 -10.17 -8.04 -20.41
N PHE A 336 -9.22 -7.55 -19.61
CA PHE A 336 -8.53 -6.29 -19.94
C PHE A 336 -7.77 -6.37 -21.27
N ARG A 337 -7.16 -7.51 -21.57
CA ARG A 337 -6.53 -7.77 -22.86
C ARG A 337 -7.55 -7.82 -23.99
N SER A 338 -8.74 -8.40 -23.78
CA SER A 338 -9.77 -8.46 -24.83
C SER A 338 -10.20 -7.05 -25.26
N TRP A 339 -10.35 -6.11 -24.32
CA TRP A 339 -10.69 -4.71 -24.65
C TRP A 339 -9.60 -4.02 -25.48
N HIS A 340 -8.33 -4.32 -25.21
CA HIS A 340 -7.21 -3.84 -26.04
C HIS A 340 -7.31 -4.35 -27.48
N ASN A 341 -7.58 -5.65 -27.65
CA ASN A 341 -7.73 -6.25 -28.97
C ASN A 341 -8.98 -5.73 -29.70
N GLU A 342 -10.11 -5.60 -29.00
CA GLU A 342 -11.35 -5.06 -29.55
C GLU A 342 -11.17 -3.62 -30.04
N ARG A 343 -10.41 -2.80 -29.30
CA ARG A 343 -10.07 -1.45 -29.76
C ARG A 343 -9.25 -1.46 -31.06
N ALA A 344 -8.34 -2.41 -31.23
CA ALA A 344 -7.55 -2.52 -32.45
C ALA A 344 -8.41 -2.96 -33.66
N LEU A 345 -9.42 -3.79 -33.42
CA LEU A 345 -10.35 -4.29 -34.44
C LEU A 345 -11.48 -3.30 -34.77
N ASP A 346 -11.92 -2.51 -33.80
CA ASP A 346 -12.90 -1.42 -33.96
C ASP A 346 -12.37 -0.11 -33.34
N PRO A 347 -11.53 0.64 -34.07
CA PRO A 347 -10.97 1.91 -33.61
C PRO A 347 -12.00 3.02 -33.42
N SER A 348 -13.22 2.85 -33.95
CA SER A 348 -14.35 3.76 -33.74
C SER A 348 -15.28 3.33 -32.60
N GLY A 349 -15.03 2.15 -32.04
CA GLY A 349 -15.83 1.53 -31.01
C GLY A 349 -15.67 2.20 -29.63
N PRO A 350 -16.46 1.77 -28.64
CA PRO A 350 -16.45 2.35 -27.30
C PRO A 350 -15.08 2.26 -26.63
N TRP A 351 -14.30 1.21 -26.89
CA TRP A 351 -12.99 1.00 -26.30
C TRP A 351 -11.91 1.96 -26.81
N ALA A 352 -12.13 2.66 -27.92
CA ALA A 352 -11.23 3.69 -28.42
C ALA A 352 -11.08 4.88 -27.44
N GLY A 353 -12.08 5.05 -26.57
CA GLY A 353 -12.08 6.04 -25.49
C GLY A 353 -11.39 5.59 -24.20
N LEU A 354 -10.87 4.36 -24.11
CA LEU A 354 -10.34 3.79 -22.87
C LEU A 354 -8.81 3.66 -22.90
N THR A 355 -8.18 4.19 -21.86
CA THR A 355 -6.79 3.93 -21.48
C THR A 355 -6.73 3.32 -20.09
N LEU A 356 -6.20 2.09 -19.98
CA LEU A 356 -5.89 1.44 -18.70
C LEU A 356 -4.44 1.75 -18.31
N SER A 357 -4.22 2.38 -17.17
CA SER A 357 -2.88 2.59 -16.59
C SER A 357 -2.68 1.65 -15.41
N ILE A 358 -1.88 0.60 -15.58
CA ILE A 358 -1.75 -0.51 -14.62
C ILE A 358 -0.41 -0.41 -13.91
N ALA A 359 -0.42 -0.12 -12.61
CA ALA A 359 0.76 -0.13 -11.75
C ALA A 359 0.91 -1.49 -11.06
N TYR A 360 2.07 -2.12 -11.24
CA TYR A 360 2.34 -3.47 -10.72
C TYR A 360 3.82 -3.69 -10.40
N ALA A 361 4.11 -4.67 -9.53
CA ALA A 361 5.47 -5.07 -9.20
C ALA A 361 6.13 -5.86 -10.34
N THR A 362 7.46 -5.99 -10.35
CA THR A 362 8.21 -6.68 -11.42
C THR A 362 7.92 -8.19 -11.56
N GLU A 363 7.04 -8.73 -10.71
CA GLU A 363 6.74 -10.15 -10.45
C GLU A 363 5.59 -10.74 -11.30
N ALA A 364 4.80 -9.92 -12.01
CA ALA A 364 3.56 -10.37 -12.65
C ALA A 364 3.72 -11.64 -13.50
N HIS A 365 4.84 -11.79 -14.20
CA HIS A 365 5.13 -12.93 -15.07
C HIS A 365 5.22 -14.28 -14.34
N LEU A 366 5.46 -14.30 -13.03
CA LEU A 366 5.50 -15.54 -12.23
C LEU A 366 4.11 -16.07 -11.89
N PHE A 367 3.12 -15.18 -11.79
CA PHE A 367 1.76 -15.54 -11.37
C PHE A 367 0.77 -15.62 -12.53
N ILE A 368 1.17 -15.14 -13.71
CA ILE A 368 0.35 -15.25 -14.90
C ILE A 368 0.55 -16.65 -15.49
N SER A 369 -0.46 -17.50 -15.33
CA SER A 369 -0.48 -18.88 -15.85
C SER A 369 -0.34 -18.94 -17.37
N ASP A 370 -0.86 -17.95 -18.09
CA ASP A 370 -0.70 -17.80 -19.53
C ASP A 370 -0.38 -16.34 -19.90
N MET A 371 0.91 -16.06 -20.09
CA MET A 371 1.41 -14.73 -20.44
C MET A 371 0.86 -14.24 -21.79
N ASN A 372 0.47 -15.15 -22.69
CA ASN A 372 -0.12 -14.82 -23.99
C ASN A 372 -1.60 -14.42 -23.89
N GLN A 373 -2.25 -14.64 -22.75
CA GLN A 373 -3.63 -14.22 -22.50
C GLN A 373 -3.71 -12.95 -21.65
N SER A 374 -2.57 -12.36 -21.32
CA SER A 374 -2.47 -11.32 -20.30
C SER A 374 -2.17 -9.93 -20.87
N PRO A 375 -2.66 -8.83 -20.26
CA PRO A 375 -2.45 -7.48 -20.77
C PRO A 375 -1.00 -7.03 -20.57
N PHE A 376 -0.23 -7.71 -19.72
CA PHE A 376 1.18 -7.39 -19.44
C PHE A 376 2.09 -7.63 -20.64
N ASN A 377 1.60 -8.36 -21.65
CA ASN A 377 2.32 -8.57 -22.89
C ASN A 377 2.06 -7.53 -23.99
N VAL A 378 1.02 -6.72 -23.83
CA VAL A 378 0.58 -5.72 -24.81
C VAL A 378 0.71 -4.29 -24.25
N GLY A 379 0.58 -3.29 -25.12
CA GLY A 379 0.60 -1.88 -24.70
C GLY A 379 2.00 -1.31 -24.41
N THR A 380 2.01 -0.11 -23.82
CA THR A 380 3.22 0.68 -23.56
C THR A 380 3.79 0.33 -22.20
N ARG A 381 5.01 -0.23 -22.17
CA ARG A 381 5.70 -0.63 -20.93
C ARG A 381 6.65 0.45 -20.46
N LEU A 382 6.44 0.89 -19.23
CA LEU A 382 7.20 1.94 -18.57
C LEU A 382 7.84 1.35 -17.31
N SER A 383 9.17 1.28 -17.28
CA SER A 383 9.91 0.74 -16.14
C SER A 383 10.40 1.87 -15.25
N LEU A 384 10.08 1.80 -13.96
CA LEU A 384 10.61 2.73 -12.98
C LEU A 384 11.92 2.19 -12.42
N GLU A 385 12.94 3.03 -12.46
CA GLU A 385 14.29 2.74 -11.98
C GLU A 385 14.64 3.55 -10.73
N ASP A 386 15.73 3.15 -10.09
CA ASP A 386 16.37 3.87 -8.98
C ASP A 386 16.94 5.22 -9.46
N PHE A 387 17.20 6.12 -8.52
CA PHE A 387 17.75 7.43 -8.83
C PHE A 387 19.23 7.34 -9.24
N ALA A 388 19.55 7.98 -10.35
CA ALA A 388 20.93 8.27 -10.74
C ALA A 388 21.54 9.36 -9.86
N ILE A 389 22.87 9.49 -9.88
CA ILE A 389 23.61 10.49 -9.09
C ILE A 389 23.05 11.90 -9.30
N ASP A 390 22.81 12.32 -10.55
CA ASP A 390 22.31 13.65 -10.86
C ASP A 390 20.93 13.91 -10.24
N GLN A 391 20.09 12.88 -10.14
CA GLN A 391 18.78 12.97 -9.50
C GLN A 391 18.91 13.04 -7.98
N ILE A 392 19.89 12.35 -7.38
CA ILE A 392 20.19 12.46 -5.96
C ILE A 392 20.70 13.87 -5.64
N LYS A 393 21.64 14.42 -6.43
CA LYS A 393 22.16 15.79 -6.28
C LYS A 393 21.05 16.84 -6.35
N GLU A 394 20.17 16.73 -7.35
CA GLU A 394 19.05 17.65 -7.48
C GLU A 394 18.08 17.53 -6.30
N LEU A 395 17.81 16.32 -5.82
CA LEU A 395 16.95 16.13 -4.65
C LEU A 395 17.60 16.65 -3.37
N ASP A 396 18.88 16.39 -3.16
CA ASP A 396 19.68 16.92 -2.05
C ASP A 396 19.63 18.45 -2.00
N ASN A 397 19.77 19.13 -3.15
CA ASN A 397 19.61 20.57 -3.26
C ASN A 397 18.22 21.05 -2.80
N ARG A 398 17.14 20.31 -3.10
CA ARG A 398 15.79 20.64 -2.62
C ARG A 398 15.61 20.45 -1.12
N TYR A 399 16.39 19.57 -0.50
CA TYR A 399 16.49 19.42 0.95
C TYR A 399 17.48 20.41 1.60
N GLY A 400 18.08 21.31 0.83
CA GLY A 400 18.99 22.34 1.34
C GLY A 400 20.47 21.91 1.40
N ASN A 401 20.88 20.95 0.57
CA ASN A 401 22.24 20.40 0.50
C ASN A 401 22.76 19.88 1.85
N PRO A 402 22.06 18.93 2.50
CA PRO A 402 22.61 18.23 3.66
C PRO A 402 23.91 17.48 3.33
N LEU A 403 24.07 16.94 2.12
CA LEU A 403 25.33 16.36 1.64
C LEU A 403 26.30 17.48 1.20
N LYS A 404 27.55 17.42 1.67
CA LYS A 404 28.51 18.53 1.58
C LYS A 404 29.49 18.44 0.41
N SER A 405 29.66 17.26 -0.16
CA SER A 405 30.57 17.04 -1.29
C SER A 405 30.08 15.98 -2.25
N ASP A 406 30.69 15.93 -3.44
CA ASP A 406 30.41 14.90 -4.44
C ASP A 406 30.80 13.50 -3.94
N GLU A 407 31.82 13.39 -3.08
CA GLU A 407 32.19 12.16 -2.40
C GLU A 407 31.08 11.69 -1.46
N GLU A 408 30.49 12.58 -0.65
CA GLU A 408 29.35 12.23 0.21
C GLU A 408 28.14 11.78 -0.60
N VAL A 409 27.85 12.44 -1.74
CA VAL A 409 26.78 12.01 -2.65
C VAL A 409 27.04 10.60 -3.18
N GLN A 410 28.29 10.28 -3.56
CA GLN A 410 28.65 8.95 -4.04
C GLN A 410 28.53 7.90 -2.93
N GLN A 411 28.96 8.21 -1.72
CA GLN A 411 28.83 7.33 -0.55
C GLN A 411 27.36 7.11 -0.18
N PHE A 412 26.54 8.16 -0.20
CA PHE A 412 25.10 8.10 0.04
C PHE A 412 24.39 7.24 -1.02
N GLN A 413 24.76 7.40 -2.29
CA GLN A 413 24.26 6.52 -3.35
C GLN A 413 24.68 5.07 -3.13
N ASN A 414 25.94 4.79 -2.77
CA ASN A 414 26.40 3.42 -2.51
C ASN A 414 25.66 2.79 -1.32
N LEU A 415 25.39 3.59 -0.28
CA LEU A 415 24.64 3.15 0.90
C LEU A 415 23.21 2.75 0.56
N LEU A 416 22.49 3.57 -0.23
CA LEU A 416 21.05 3.44 -0.46
C LEU A 416 20.66 2.91 -1.86
N GLY A 417 21.62 2.73 -2.76
CA GLY A 417 21.44 2.22 -4.12
C GLY A 417 20.61 3.14 -5.02
N GLY A 418 20.40 4.41 -4.64
CA GLY A 418 19.48 5.31 -5.33
C GLY A 418 17.99 4.99 -5.11
N HIS A 419 17.66 4.09 -4.18
CA HIS A 419 16.27 3.71 -3.93
C HIS A 419 15.41 4.93 -3.54
N PRO A 420 14.36 5.30 -4.32
CA PRO A 420 13.66 6.58 -4.16
C PRO A 420 13.13 6.86 -2.76
N TYR A 421 12.58 5.82 -2.11
CA TYR A 421 12.10 5.94 -0.75
C TYR A 421 13.23 6.13 0.27
N LEU A 422 14.32 5.34 0.17
CA LEU A 422 15.43 5.43 1.12
C LEU A 422 16.17 6.78 0.96
N VAL A 423 16.41 7.21 -0.27
CA VAL A 423 17.03 8.50 -0.57
C VAL A 423 16.21 9.64 0.04
N ARG A 424 14.90 9.67 -0.17
CA ARG A 424 14.02 10.69 0.44
C ARG A 424 14.03 10.62 1.96
N ARG A 425 14.00 9.43 2.55
CA ARG A 425 14.02 9.26 4.01
C ARG A 425 15.32 9.78 4.60
N GLY A 426 16.46 9.40 4.01
CA GLY A 426 17.77 9.85 4.45
C GLY A 426 17.92 11.38 4.37
N LEU A 427 17.63 11.97 3.21
CA LEU A 427 17.73 13.43 3.01
C LEU A 427 16.76 14.21 3.92
N HIS A 428 15.53 13.71 4.09
CA HIS A 428 14.56 14.31 5.00
C HIS A 428 15.08 14.31 6.45
N GLU A 429 15.60 13.18 6.94
CA GLU A 429 16.10 13.07 8.31
C GLU A 429 17.33 13.95 8.54
N MET A 430 18.26 13.99 7.58
CA MET A 430 19.40 14.91 7.63
C MET A 430 18.95 16.37 7.70
N ALA A 431 17.98 16.77 6.87
CA ALA A 431 17.47 18.14 6.84
C ALA A 431 16.66 18.49 8.10
N SER A 432 15.80 17.59 8.57
CA SER A 432 14.90 17.78 9.72
C SER A 432 15.67 17.81 11.04
N LYS A 433 16.56 16.84 11.26
CA LYS A 433 17.33 16.71 12.52
C LYS A 433 18.69 17.41 12.49
N LYS A 434 19.08 17.97 11.34
CA LYS A 434 20.38 18.63 11.13
C LYS A 434 21.58 17.72 11.45
N ILE A 435 21.44 16.43 11.14
CA ILE A 435 22.51 15.44 11.27
C ILE A 435 23.37 15.41 10.00
N ASP A 436 24.65 15.11 10.15
CA ASP A 436 25.58 14.95 9.03
C ASP A 436 25.52 13.53 8.43
N PHE A 437 26.19 13.35 7.28
CA PHE A 437 26.17 12.07 6.58
C PHE A 437 26.87 10.98 7.39
N THR A 438 27.95 11.31 8.11
CA THR A 438 28.68 10.35 8.95
C THR A 438 27.80 9.78 10.06
N THR A 439 27.00 10.62 10.72
CA THR A 439 26.04 10.18 11.73
C THR A 439 24.96 9.31 11.09
N LEU A 440 24.40 9.74 9.96
CA LEU A 440 23.40 8.94 9.22
C LEU A 440 23.95 7.56 8.85
N GLU A 441 25.16 7.48 8.29
CA GLU A 441 25.77 6.20 7.89
C GLU A 441 26.00 5.27 9.09
N THR A 442 26.43 5.82 10.22
CA THR A 442 26.68 5.07 11.46
C THR A 442 25.40 4.50 12.08
N GLU A 443 24.27 5.16 11.86
CA GLU A 443 22.96 4.75 12.39
C GLU A 443 22.10 4.01 11.36
N ALA A 444 22.52 3.97 10.10
CA ALA A 444 21.66 3.53 8.99
C ALA A 444 21.16 2.09 9.15
N ASP A 445 22.04 1.17 9.55
CA ASP A 445 21.74 -0.25 9.70
C ASP A 445 21.39 -0.65 11.14
N LYS A 446 21.16 0.30 12.05
CA LYS A 446 20.66 0.00 13.40
C LYS A 446 19.17 -0.33 13.36
N ASP A 447 18.74 -1.21 14.25
CA ASP A 447 17.35 -1.69 14.32
C ASP A 447 16.35 -0.56 14.65
N ASP A 448 16.78 0.41 15.45
CA ASP A 448 16.08 1.65 15.84
C ASP A 448 16.59 2.89 15.08
N GLY A 449 17.41 2.68 14.04
CA GLY A 449 17.99 3.74 13.24
C GLY A 449 17.00 4.40 12.26
N ILE A 450 17.51 5.33 11.45
CA ILE A 450 16.73 6.12 10.47
C ILE A 450 15.91 5.23 9.51
N PHE A 451 16.45 4.06 9.15
CA PHE A 451 15.80 3.09 8.27
C PHE A 451 15.25 1.87 9.03
N GLY A 452 15.25 1.89 10.36
CA GLY A 452 14.90 0.75 11.21
C GLY A 452 13.51 0.17 10.89
N ASP A 453 12.48 1.02 10.81
CA ASP A 453 11.11 0.59 10.47
C ASP A 453 11.05 -0.12 9.10
N HIS A 454 11.78 0.40 8.12
CA HIS A 454 11.88 -0.18 6.79
C HIS A 454 12.52 -1.57 6.81
N LEU A 455 13.65 -1.67 7.49
CA LEU A 455 14.47 -2.88 7.56
C LEU A 455 13.77 -3.98 8.38
N ARG A 456 13.10 -3.59 9.48
CA ARG A 456 12.21 -4.47 10.25
C ARG A 456 11.09 -5.04 9.40
N ARG A 457 10.43 -4.19 8.59
CA ARG A 457 9.38 -4.64 7.65
C ARG A 457 9.91 -5.70 6.68
N ILE A 458 11.14 -5.55 6.18
CA ILE A 458 11.78 -6.56 5.32
C ILE A 458 11.92 -7.89 6.05
N LEU A 459 12.39 -7.92 7.30
CA LEU A 459 12.52 -9.17 8.05
C LEU A 459 11.18 -9.83 8.33
N VAL A 460 10.12 -9.06 8.61
CA VAL A 460 8.76 -9.64 8.78
C VAL A 460 8.22 -10.23 7.48
N LEU A 461 8.58 -9.65 6.33
CA LEU A 461 8.24 -10.24 5.03
C LEU A 461 9.01 -11.55 4.78
N LEU A 462 10.31 -11.58 5.09
CA LEU A 462 11.16 -12.77 4.94
C LEU A 462 10.73 -13.90 5.87
N ALA A 463 10.38 -13.59 7.11
CA ALA A 463 9.88 -14.57 8.10
C ALA A 463 8.64 -15.34 7.64
N LYS A 464 7.87 -14.83 6.67
CA LYS A 464 6.71 -15.53 6.09
C LYS A 464 7.11 -16.60 5.06
N ASP A 465 8.34 -16.58 4.57
CA ASP A 465 8.86 -17.47 3.53
C ASP A 465 10.29 -17.94 3.89
N PRO A 466 10.40 -19.05 4.64
CA PRO A 466 11.70 -19.60 5.06
C PRO A 466 12.60 -19.97 3.88
N ASP A 467 12.03 -20.47 2.78
CA ASP A 467 12.78 -20.86 1.58
C ASP A 467 13.40 -19.63 0.93
N LEU A 468 12.63 -18.55 0.77
CA LEU A 468 13.12 -17.29 0.22
C LEU A 468 14.17 -16.63 1.14
N THR A 469 14.03 -16.80 2.45
CA THR A 469 14.99 -16.33 3.45
C THR A 469 16.35 -17.01 3.28
N GLU A 470 16.37 -18.34 3.14
CA GLU A 470 17.61 -19.09 2.95
C GLU A 470 18.29 -18.75 1.62
N ILE A 471 17.50 -18.54 0.57
CA ILE A 471 18.02 -18.07 -0.72
C ILE A 471 18.67 -16.69 -0.57
N LEU A 472 18.00 -15.76 0.12
CA LEU A 472 18.53 -14.43 0.35
C LEU A 472 19.81 -14.45 1.20
N LYS A 473 19.89 -15.33 2.22
CA LYS A 473 21.12 -15.58 2.97
C LYS A 473 22.26 -15.95 2.02
N GLY A 474 22.02 -16.90 1.10
CA GLY A 474 22.98 -17.23 0.05
C GLY A 474 23.39 -16.03 -0.81
N VAL A 475 22.45 -15.18 -1.23
CA VAL A 475 22.75 -13.96 -2.01
C VAL A 475 23.61 -12.97 -1.23
N THR A 476 23.40 -12.81 0.08
CA THR A 476 24.25 -11.95 0.92
C THR A 476 25.69 -12.46 1.06
N GLU A 477 25.91 -13.76 0.81
CA GLU A 477 27.22 -14.41 0.75
C GLU A 477 27.82 -14.43 -0.67
N GLY A 478 27.13 -13.84 -1.65
CA GLY A 478 27.55 -13.80 -3.05
C GLY A 478 27.18 -15.05 -3.86
N LYS A 479 26.31 -15.92 -3.36
CA LYS A 479 25.77 -17.05 -4.12
C LYS A 479 24.66 -16.55 -5.07
N PRO A 480 24.51 -17.16 -6.25
CA PRO A 480 23.40 -16.84 -7.15
C PRO A 480 22.06 -17.34 -6.60
N CYS A 481 20.95 -16.79 -7.10
CA CYS A 481 19.63 -17.36 -6.84
C CYS A 481 19.50 -18.74 -7.52
N PRO A 482 18.92 -19.75 -6.86
CA PRO A 482 18.86 -21.11 -7.39
C PRO A 482 17.86 -21.25 -8.56
N THR A 483 16.83 -20.40 -8.60
CA THR A 483 15.78 -20.45 -9.63
C THR A 483 15.45 -19.06 -10.16
N PRO A 484 14.93 -18.94 -11.41
CA PRO A 484 14.50 -17.65 -11.93
C PRO A 484 13.36 -17.06 -11.10
N GLU A 485 12.46 -17.92 -10.62
CA GLU A 485 11.34 -17.54 -9.76
C GLU A 485 11.82 -16.84 -8.48
N SER A 486 12.74 -17.45 -7.73
CA SER A 486 13.28 -16.84 -6.50
C SER A 486 14.00 -15.50 -6.77
N PHE A 487 14.77 -15.41 -7.86
CA PHE A 487 15.40 -14.16 -8.30
C PHE A 487 14.37 -13.05 -8.55
N TYR A 488 13.33 -13.34 -9.34
CA TYR A 488 12.32 -12.35 -9.66
C TYR A 488 11.47 -11.96 -8.44
N ARG A 489 11.22 -12.89 -7.51
CA ARG A 489 10.53 -12.59 -6.24
C ARG A 489 11.33 -11.60 -5.38
N LEU A 490 12.60 -11.89 -5.13
CA LEU A 490 13.47 -11.00 -4.35
C LEU A 490 13.69 -9.64 -5.03
N ARG A 491 13.82 -9.61 -6.37
CA ARG A 491 13.99 -8.37 -7.14
C ARG A 491 12.74 -7.49 -7.07
N SER A 492 11.56 -8.09 -7.09
CA SER A 492 10.28 -7.36 -7.06
C SER A 492 9.88 -6.89 -5.68
N ALA A 493 10.23 -7.65 -4.64
CA ALA A 493 10.25 -7.17 -3.27
C ALA A 493 11.17 -5.96 -3.08
N GLY A 494 12.08 -5.72 -4.04
CA GLY A 494 13.00 -4.60 -4.06
C GLY A 494 14.23 -4.81 -3.18
N ILE A 495 14.51 -6.06 -2.79
CA ILE A 495 15.59 -6.44 -1.87
C ILE A 495 16.90 -6.69 -2.62
N ILE A 496 16.82 -7.26 -3.81
CA ILE A 496 17.98 -7.52 -4.68
C ILE A 496 17.87 -6.76 -6.00
N HIS A 497 19.00 -6.61 -6.69
CA HIS A 497 19.07 -6.15 -8.07
C HIS A 497 19.95 -7.11 -8.89
N GLY A 498 19.93 -6.94 -10.22
CA GLY A 498 20.69 -7.78 -11.13
C GLY A 498 19.95 -8.02 -12.45
N ASP A 499 20.67 -8.52 -13.44
CA ASP A 499 20.12 -8.84 -14.77
C ASP A 499 19.65 -10.28 -14.88
N SER A 500 20.20 -11.18 -14.06
CA SER A 500 19.87 -12.60 -14.06
C SER A 500 20.00 -13.22 -12.66
N GLN A 501 19.50 -14.45 -12.49
CA GLN A 501 19.66 -15.21 -11.25
C GLN A 501 21.13 -15.45 -10.86
N THR A 502 22.04 -15.45 -11.85
CA THR A 502 23.48 -15.65 -11.63
C THR A 502 24.24 -14.37 -11.35
N GLU A 503 23.71 -13.23 -11.82
CA GLU A 503 24.31 -11.91 -11.69
C GLU A 503 23.41 -11.02 -10.83
N CYS A 504 23.15 -11.46 -9.60
CA CYS A 504 22.32 -10.75 -8.64
C CYS A 504 23.09 -10.41 -7.37
N SER A 505 22.74 -9.29 -6.75
CA SER A 505 23.27 -8.90 -5.45
C SER A 505 22.23 -8.10 -4.65
N THR A 506 22.45 -7.90 -3.36
CA THR A 506 21.61 -7.02 -2.53
C THR A 506 21.53 -5.63 -3.15
N ARG A 507 20.34 -5.04 -3.18
CA ARG A 507 20.08 -3.79 -3.91
C ARG A 507 20.99 -2.61 -3.52
N CYS A 508 21.41 -2.56 -2.26
CA CYS A 508 22.28 -1.52 -1.74
C CYS A 508 23.09 -2.00 -0.54
N ALA A 509 24.11 -1.24 -0.16
CA ALA A 509 24.98 -1.60 0.96
C ALA A 509 24.24 -1.62 2.31
N LEU A 510 23.20 -0.78 2.49
CA LEU A 510 22.34 -0.81 3.67
C LEU A 510 21.72 -2.20 3.88
N TYR A 511 21.10 -2.76 2.83
CA TYR A 511 20.52 -4.09 2.90
C TYR A 511 21.59 -5.16 3.11
N ALA A 512 22.74 -5.05 2.43
CA ALA A 512 23.84 -5.98 2.61
C ALA A 512 24.31 -6.07 4.07
N ARG A 513 24.55 -4.92 4.71
CA ARG A 513 24.99 -4.83 6.11
C ARG A 513 23.94 -5.41 7.06
N PHE A 514 22.70 -4.94 6.93
CA PHE A 514 21.60 -5.32 7.82
C PHE A 514 21.22 -6.81 7.69
N LEU A 515 21.00 -7.30 6.47
CA LEU A 515 20.59 -8.69 6.24
C LEU A 515 21.69 -9.67 6.61
N LYS A 516 22.96 -9.35 6.32
CA LYS A 516 24.08 -10.22 6.72
C LYS A 516 24.16 -10.40 8.25
N ARG A 517 23.83 -9.36 9.02
CA ARG A 517 23.78 -9.45 10.49
C ARG A 517 22.64 -10.33 10.98
N HIS A 518 21.45 -10.18 10.39
CA HIS A 518 20.20 -10.78 10.90
C HIS A 518 19.84 -12.15 10.31
N LEU A 519 20.47 -12.54 9.19
CA LEU A 519 20.30 -13.85 8.57
C LEU A 519 21.45 -14.82 8.91
N ALA A 520 22.45 -14.38 9.67
CA ALA A 520 23.59 -15.22 10.04
C ALA A 520 23.21 -16.40 10.94
N ASP A 521 22.12 -16.26 11.71
CA ASP A 521 21.64 -17.23 12.70
C ASP A 521 20.80 -18.37 12.10
#